data_AF-A0A1Y2IZB0-F1
#
_entry.id   AF-A0A1Y2IZB0-F1
#
_cell.length_a   1.000
_cell.length_b   1.000
_cell.length_c   1.000
_cell.angle_alpha   90.00
_cell.angle_beta   90.00
_cell.angle_gamma   90.00
#
_symmetry.space_group_name_H-M   'P 1'
#
loop_
_entity.id
_entity.type
_entity.pdbx_description
1 polymer ?
#
loop_
_entity_poly.entity_id
_entity_poly.type
_entity_poly.pdbx_seq_one_letter_code
_entity_poly.pdbx_strand_id
1 'polypeptide(L)' 'MSSSLPTLYILVLAILAGSVGWFATPKGPNQTLIRTCILLTLACCYLMWMVTYLAQVHPLERPRRVVE' A
#
# COMPACT_ATOMS: atom_id res chain seq x y z
N MET A 1 4.29 -9.97 -14.97
CA MET A 1 3.55 -8.69 -15.01
C MET A 1 4.58 -7.58 -14.89
N SER A 2 5.16 -7.14 -16.01
CA SER A 2 6.10 -6.00 -16.01
C SER A 2 5.30 -4.76 -16.43
N SER A 3 4.47 -4.27 -15.52
CA SER A 3 3.69 -3.05 -15.72
C SER A 3 3.50 -2.38 -14.36
N SER A 4 3.56 -1.05 -14.32
CA SER A 4 3.29 -0.26 -13.11
C SER A 4 1.78 -0.11 -12.82
N LEU A 5 0.92 -0.71 -13.67
CA LEU A 5 -0.53 -0.64 -13.53
C LEU A 5 -1.04 -1.18 -12.18
N PRO A 6 -0.56 -2.31 -11.64
CA PRO A 6 -1.02 -2.82 -10.34
C PRO A 6 -0.73 -1.83 -9.21
N THR A 7 0.38 -1.09 -9.31
CA THR A 7 0.73 -0.05 -8.33
C THR A 7 -0.31 1.06 -8.28
N LEU A 8 -0.76 1.55 -9.44
CA LEU A 8 -1.79 2.58 -9.53
C LEU A 8 -3.16 2.07 -9.06
N TYR A 9 -3.53 0.84 -9.41
CA TYR A 9 -4.79 0.25 -8.94
C TYR A 9 -4.84 0.14 -7.42
N ILE A 10 -3.77 -0.36 -6.79
CA ILE A 10 -3.73 -0.50 -5.33
C ILE A 10 -3.66 0.87 -4.64
N LEU A 11 -2.98 1.85 -5.24
CA LEU A 11 -2.97 3.23 -4.74
C LEU A 11 -4.39 3.81 -4.67
N VAL A 12 -5.16 3.67 -5.74
CA VAL A 12 -6.54 4.17 -5.80
C VAL A 12 -7.40 3.47 -4.75
N LEU A 13 -7.27 2.15 -4.59
CA LEU A 13 -7.99 1.40 -3.55
C LEU A 13 -7.60 1.86 -2.14
N ALA A 14 -6.32 2.11 -1.87
CA ALA A 14 -5.85 2.61 -0.57
C ALA A 14 -6.40 4.01 -0.26
N ILE A 15 -6.42 4.90 -1.26
CA ILE A 15 -7.01 6.25 -1.12
C ILE A 15 -8.51 6.16 -0.85
N LEU A 16 -9.23 5.30 -1.58
CA LEU A 16 -10.67 5.09 -1.37
C LEU A 16 -10.94 4.54 0.03
N ALA A 17 -10.18 3.55 0.49
CA ALA A 17 -10.30 3.00 1.84
C ALA A 17 -10.01 4.06 2.92
N GLY A 18 -8.96 4.88 2.73
CA GLY A 18 -8.64 5.99 3.63
C GLY A 18 -9.73 7.06 3.66
N SER A 19 -10.31 7.37 2.50
CA SER A 19 -11.44 8.31 2.38
C SER A 19 -12.67 7.78 3.11
N VAL A 20 -13.00 6.50 2.93
CA VAL A 20 -14.10 5.84 3.66
C VAL A 20 -13.83 5.88 5.16
N GLY A 21 -12.61 5.56 5.61
CA GLY A 21 -12.23 5.65 7.02
C GLY A 21 -12.41 7.05 7.59
N TRP A 22 -12.07 8.09 6.82
CA TRP A 22 -12.25 9.48 7.24
C TRP A 22 -13.71 9.85 7.50
N PHE A 23 -14.60 9.50 6.57
CA PHE A 23 -16.03 9.82 6.64
C PHE A 23 -16.81 8.90 7.59
N ALA A 24 -16.44 7.62 7.68
CA ALA A 24 -17.12 6.63 8.50
C ALA A 24 -16.75 6.71 10.00
N THR A 25 -15.64 7.37 10.36
CA THR A 25 -15.24 7.47 11.78
C THR A 25 -16.25 8.33 12.56
N PRO A 26 -16.90 7.78 13.61
CA PRO A 26 -17.90 8.50 14.39
C PRO A 26 -17.29 9.68 15.14
N LYS A 27 -18.12 10.70 15.42
CA LYS A 27 -17.72 11.87 16.20
C LYS A 27 -17.48 11.48 17.65
N GLY A 28 -16.32 11.85 18.19
CA GLY A 28 -15.94 11.53 19.57
C GLY A 28 -14.57 12.10 19.92
N PRO A 29 -14.15 12.00 21.20
CA PRO A 29 -12.87 12.58 21.66
C PRO A 29 -11.65 11.99 20.94
N ASN A 30 -11.75 10.73 20.49
CA ASN A 30 -10.68 10.01 19.80
C ASN A 30 -10.80 10.05 18.27
N GLN A 31 -11.70 10.86 17.70
CA GLN A 31 -11.98 10.84 16.26
C GLN A 31 -10.73 11.17 15.42
N THR A 32 -9.97 12.20 15.81
CA THR A 32 -8.73 12.57 15.11
C THR A 32 -7.70 11.47 15.19
N LEU A 33 -7.53 10.85 16.36
CA LEU A 33 -6.60 9.75 16.58
C LEU A 33 -6.93 8.54 15.69
N ILE A 34 -8.20 8.13 15.65
CA ILE A 34 -8.63 7.00 14.82
C ILE A 34 -8.40 7.30 13.33
N ARG A 35 -8.77 8.51 12.88
CA ARG A 35 -8.55 8.94 11.49
C ARG A 35 -7.08 8.92 11.10
N THR A 36 -6.20 9.45 11.95
CA THR A 36 -4.76 9.49 11.66
C THR A 36 -4.15 8.10 11.70
N CYS A 37 -4.54 7.25 12.65
CA CYS A 37 -4.11 5.84 12.68
C CYS A 37 -4.48 5.11 11.39
N ILE A 38 -5.74 5.20 10.93
CA ILE A 38 -6.19 4.54 9.70
C ILE A 38 -5.38 5.02 8.49
N LEU A 39 -5.25 6.34 8.31
CA LEU A 39 -4.53 6.91 7.18
C LEU A 39 -3.04 6.53 7.20
N LEU A 40 -2.40 6.58 8.37
CA LEU A 40 -0.98 6.26 8.51
C LEU A 40 -0.71 4.78 8.26
N THR A 41 -1.55 3.89 8.78
CA THR A 41 -1.43 2.45 8.54
C THR A 41 -1.58 2.13 7.06
N LEU A 42 -2.59 2.67 6.38
CA LEU A 42 -2.78 2.47 4.94
C LEU A 42 -1.60 3.00 4.12
N ALA A 43 -1.07 4.17 4.47
CA ALA A 43 0.10 4.74 3.82
C ALA A 43 1.34 3.84 3.98
N CYS A 44 1.66 3.40 5.20
CA CYS A 44 2.79 2.51 5.45
C CYS A 44 2.66 1.16 4.73
N CYS A 45 1.48 0.53 4.79
CA CYS A 45 1.23 -0.73 4.11
C CYS A 45 1.37 -0.59 2.59
N TYR A 46 0.82 0.49 2.02
CA TYR A 46 0.94 0.76 0.58
C TYR A 46 2.40 1.00 0.18
N LEU A 47 3.16 1.81 0.92
CA LEU A 47 4.56 2.09 0.61
C LEU A 47 5.42 0.81 0.67
N MET A 48 5.28 0.00 1.71
CA MET A 48 6.01 -1.26 1.84
C MET A 48 5.72 -2.20 0.66
N TRP A 49 4.44 -2.36 0.32
CA TRP A 49 4.03 -3.20 -0.80
C TRP A 49 4.51 -2.63 -2.15
N MET A 50 4.38 -1.32 -2.38
CA MET A 50 4.74 -0.66 -3.62
C MET A 50 6.25 -0.76 -3.90
N VAL A 51 7.09 -0.52 -2.89
CA VAL A 51 8.55 -0.59 -3.04
C VAL A 51 8.99 -2.02 -3.37
N THR A 52 8.49 -3.02 -2.63
CA THR A 52 8.84 -4.42 -2.88
C THR A 52 8.36 -4.92 -4.24
N TYR A 53 7.18 -4.46 -4.69
CA TYR A 53 6.68 -4.75 -6.03
C TYR A 53 7.55 -4.10 -7.12
N LEU A 54 7.83 -2.79 -7.01
CA LEU A 54 8.61 -2.04 -8.00
C LEU A 54 10.04 -2.59 -8.16
N ALA A 55 10.64 -3.08 -7.07
CA ALA A 55 11.94 -3.74 -7.11
C ALA A 55 11.98 -4.98 -8.03
N GLN A 56 10.82 -5.58 -8.32
CA GLN A 56 10.70 -6.79 -9.14
C GLN A 56 10.22 -6.53 -10.57
N VAL A 57 9.77 -5.31 -10.92
CA VAL A 57 9.13 -5.04 -12.24
C VAL A 57 10.14 -5.15 -13.40
N HIS A 58 11.37 -4.67 -13.19
CA HIS A 58 12.47 -4.75 -14.16
C HIS A 58 13.71 -5.34 -13.49
N PRO A 59 13.76 -6.67 -13.28
CA PRO A 59 14.84 -7.29 -12.52
C PRO A 59 16.14 -7.29 -13.32
N LEU A 60 17.22 -6.81 -12.70
CA LEU A 60 18.58 -6.88 -13.25
C LEU A 60 19.21 -8.26 -13.02
N GLU A 61 18.84 -8.90 -11.91
CA GLU A 61 19.37 -10.20 -11.49
C GLU A 61 18.30 -11.30 -11.60
N ARG A 62 18.75 -12.52 -11.90
CA ARG A 62 17.89 -13.69 -12.02
C ARG A 62 18.16 -14.70 -10.90
N PRO A 63 17.17 -15.48 -10.47
CA PRO A 63 17.38 -16.51 -9.45
C PRO A 63 18.41 -17.55 -9.94
N ARG A 64 19.47 -17.78 -9.18
CA ARG A 64 20.41 -18.89 -9.40
C ARG A 64 20.03 -20.05 -8.49
N ARG A 65 19.86 -21.24 -9.07
CA ARG A 65 19.66 -22.48 -8.32
C ARG A 65 21.01 -23.21 -8.24
N VAL A 66 21.40 -23.66 -7.05
CA VAL A 66 22.49 -24.62 -6.90
C VAL A 66 21.88 -25.99 -7.18
N VAL A 67 22.35 -26.65 -8.23
CA VAL A 67 21.97 -28.02 -8.54
C VAL A 67 23.00 -28.91 -7.84
N GLU A 68 22.55 -29.69 -6.86
CA GLU A 68 23.34 -30.80 -6.29
C GLU A 68 23.43 -31.97 -7.28
#